data_AF-A0A943CHR4-F1
#
_entry.id   AF-A0A943CHR4-F1
#
_cell.length_a   1.000
_cell.length_b   1.000
_cell.length_c   1.000
_cell.angle_alpha   90.00
_cell.angle_beta   90.00
_cell.angle_gamma   90.00
#
_symmetry.space_group_name_H-M   'P 1'
#
loop_
_entity.id
_entity.type
_entity.pdbx_description
1 polymer ?
#
loop_
_entity_poly.entity_id
_entity_poly.type
_entity_poly.pdbx_seq_one_letter_code
_entity_poly.pdbx_strand_id
1 'polypeptide(L)'
;MAYEKLLNEIYAAVSLKYLWKEYEPYFVKSESPDWINPNMDFGLEVSQALLPDDGQEESFIEKYLGCRKEELPSLAFDKYGERLNFYNGRFWAILPDNTVQQDYLSKAKYRFDRKLEKLNANYIHKHYNGLYLFLHPTDENDIDAGALFEYMRYTQEKKKMRFDRVFLNCVKTIYVCNYENNTIEPIVLPPNAENFLNTEAEYLRNCCDWKDGTALEMKRGDESF
;
A
#
# COMPACT_ATOMS: atom_id res chain seq x y z
N MET A 1 9.59 0.69 -9.34
CA MET A 1 9.53 -0.69 -8.80
C MET A 1 8.17 -1.23 -9.23
N ALA A 2 8.10 -2.41 -9.84
CA ALA A 2 6.86 -2.94 -10.40
C ALA A 2 5.77 -3.11 -9.32
N TYR A 3 4.51 -2.89 -9.68
CA TYR A 3 3.37 -2.99 -8.78
C TYR A 3 3.11 -4.47 -8.51
N GLU A 4 3.41 -4.92 -7.30
CA GLU A 4 3.06 -6.27 -6.91
C GLU A 4 2.25 -6.28 -5.63
N LYS A 5 0.94 -6.46 -5.79
CA LYS A 5 -0.07 -6.44 -4.72
C LYS A 5 0.37 -7.30 -3.51
N LEU A 6 0.81 -8.53 -3.77
CA LEU A 6 1.23 -9.46 -2.72
C LEU A 6 2.48 -8.98 -1.98
N LEU A 7 3.46 -8.42 -2.68
CA LEU A 7 4.69 -7.90 -2.06
C LEU A 7 4.35 -6.79 -1.06
N ASN A 8 3.46 -5.87 -1.44
CA ASN A 8 3.03 -4.79 -0.56
C ASN A 8 2.22 -5.30 0.63
N GLU A 9 1.34 -6.28 0.40
CA GLU A 9 0.61 -6.94 1.48
C GLU A 9 1.59 -7.51 2.50
N ILE A 10 2.58 -8.29 2.06
CA ILE A 10 3.59 -8.88 2.95
C ILE A 10 4.43 -7.79 3.62
N TYR A 11 4.88 -6.77 2.89
CA TYR A 11 5.65 -5.66 3.43
C TYR A 11 4.92 -4.99 4.59
N ALA A 12 3.61 -4.71 4.44
CA ALA A 12 2.81 -4.09 5.50
C ALA A 12 2.78 -4.96 6.76
N ALA A 13 2.55 -6.27 6.61
CA ALA A 13 2.52 -7.21 7.73
C ALA A 13 3.88 -7.33 8.43
N VAL A 14 4.96 -7.42 7.66
CA VAL A 14 6.35 -7.44 8.16
C VAL A 14 6.70 -6.13 8.87
N SER A 15 6.31 -4.99 8.30
CA SER A 15 6.53 -3.68 8.92
C SER A 15 5.88 -3.61 10.29
N LEU A 16 4.60 -3.96 10.41
CA LEU A 16 3.90 -3.92 11.69
C LEU A 16 4.50 -4.88 12.72
N LYS A 17 4.92 -6.07 12.28
CA LYS A 17 5.63 -7.03 13.13
C LYS A 17 6.88 -6.42 13.77
N TYR A 18 7.72 -5.75 12.99
CA TYR A 18 8.98 -5.19 13.50
C TYR A 18 8.81 -3.84 14.22
N LEU A 19 7.77 -3.08 13.91
CA LEU A 19 7.53 -1.76 14.51
C LEU A 19 6.77 -1.83 15.85
N TRP A 20 5.95 -2.87 16.07
CA TRP A 20 5.32 -3.11 17.37
C TRP A 20 5.45 -4.58 17.78
N LYS A 21 6.09 -4.81 18.93
CA LYS A 21 6.20 -6.13 19.55
C LYS A 21 4.85 -6.80 19.81
N GLU A 22 3.78 -6.03 20.04
CA GLU A 22 2.43 -6.57 20.22
C GLU A 22 1.90 -7.29 18.96
N TYR A 23 2.46 -7.00 17.78
CA TYR A 23 2.12 -7.66 16.52
C TYR A 23 3.07 -8.84 16.17
N GLU A 24 4.11 -9.12 16.97
CA GLU A 24 4.98 -10.30 16.78
C GLU A 24 4.31 -11.60 17.24
N PRO A 25 4.47 -12.70 16.47
CA PRO A 25 4.11 -12.88 15.08
C PRO A 25 2.80 -13.69 14.98
N TYR A 26 1.71 -13.11 14.45
CA TYR A 26 0.44 -13.83 14.29
C TYR A 26 -0.41 -13.40 13.08
N PHE A 27 0.12 -12.63 12.13
CA PHE A 27 -0.68 -12.29 10.94
C PHE A 27 -0.94 -13.54 10.10
N VAL A 28 -2.20 -13.76 9.76
CA VAL A 28 -2.68 -14.81 8.88
C VAL A 28 -3.24 -14.16 7.63
N LYS A 29 -2.82 -14.64 6.46
CA LYS A 29 -3.32 -14.17 5.16
C LYS A 29 -4.83 -14.39 5.09
N SER A 30 -5.54 -13.40 4.58
CA SER A 30 -6.98 -13.50 4.30
C SER A 30 -7.35 -12.74 3.02
N GLU A 31 -8.57 -12.95 2.53
CA GLU A 31 -9.09 -12.31 1.31
C GLU A 31 -9.72 -10.93 1.57
N SER A 32 -10.32 -10.73 2.76
CA SER A 32 -11.02 -9.49 3.12
C SER A 32 -11.27 -9.43 4.64
N PRO A 33 -10.29 -8.98 5.47
CA PRO A 33 -9.05 -8.24 5.15
C PRO A 33 -7.91 -9.02 4.51
N ASP A 34 -6.91 -8.31 3.98
CA ASP A 34 -5.68 -8.91 3.43
C ASP A 34 -4.89 -9.70 4.50
N TRP A 35 -4.90 -9.23 5.75
CA TRP A 35 -4.31 -9.93 6.90
C TRP A 35 -5.19 -9.87 8.15
N ILE A 36 -5.11 -10.92 8.97
CA ILE A 36 -5.78 -11.00 10.27
C ILE A 36 -4.73 -11.30 11.34
N ASN A 37 -4.67 -10.49 12.40
CA ASN A 37 -4.01 -10.88 13.64
C ASN A 37 -5.08 -11.42 14.61
N PRO A 38 -5.16 -12.74 14.82
CA PRO A 38 -6.20 -13.37 15.62
C PRO A 38 -6.08 -13.06 17.11
N ASN A 39 -4.88 -12.79 17.62
CA ASN A 39 -4.67 -12.51 19.05
C ASN A 39 -5.31 -11.21 19.48
N MET A 40 -5.32 -10.22 18.59
CA MET A 40 -5.92 -8.90 18.83
C MET A 40 -7.31 -8.79 18.21
N ASP A 41 -7.79 -9.82 17.50
CA ASP A 41 -8.92 -9.73 16.57
C ASP A 41 -8.84 -8.47 15.70
N PHE A 42 -7.70 -8.30 15.04
CA PHE A 42 -7.37 -7.14 14.21
C PHE A 42 -7.30 -7.53 12.73
N GLY A 43 -8.02 -6.79 11.88
CA GLY A 43 -8.00 -6.96 10.43
C GLY A 43 -7.27 -5.83 9.72
N LEU A 44 -6.29 -6.14 8.87
CA LEU A 44 -5.50 -5.15 8.13
C LEU A 44 -5.79 -5.22 6.62
N GLU A 45 -6.35 -4.15 6.07
CA GLU A 45 -6.35 -3.90 4.62
C GLU A 45 -5.03 -3.25 4.21
N VAL A 46 -4.51 -3.60 3.04
CA VAL A 46 -3.33 -2.97 2.46
C VAL A 46 -3.68 -2.30 1.14
N SER A 47 -3.21 -1.08 0.94
CA SER A 47 -3.49 -0.31 -0.27
C SER A 47 -2.39 0.67 -0.60
N GLN A 48 -2.28 1.02 -1.87
CA GLN A 48 -1.52 2.19 -2.31
C GLN A 48 -2.46 3.37 -2.58
N ALA A 49 -1.98 4.58 -2.35
CA ALA A 49 -2.65 5.83 -2.70
C ALA A 49 -2.50 6.15 -4.20
N LEU A 50 -3.16 5.35 -5.04
CA LEU A 50 -3.21 5.52 -6.50
C LEU A 50 -4.62 5.91 -6.95
N LEU A 51 -4.80 6.62 -8.06
CA LEU A 51 -6.10 6.78 -8.72
C LEU A 51 -6.38 5.59 -9.66
N PRO A 52 -7.61 5.45 -10.21
CA PRO A 52 -7.90 4.41 -11.19
C PRO A 52 -7.01 4.51 -12.44
N ASP A 53 -6.75 5.73 -12.90
CA ASP A 53 -5.91 5.97 -14.07
C ASP A 53 -4.45 5.59 -13.82
N ASP A 54 -3.92 5.87 -12.63
CA ASP A 54 -2.57 5.42 -12.23
C ASP A 54 -2.42 3.89 -12.36
N GLY A 55 -3.39 3.13 -11.86
CA GLY A 55 -3.35 1.66 -11.95
C GLY A 55 -3.50 1.13 -13.38
N GLN A 56 -4.24 1.83 -14.24
CA GLN A 56 -4.32 1.48 -15.67
C GLN A 56 -3.02 1.83 -16.41
N GLU A 57 -2.36 2.93 -16.05
CA GLU A 57 -1.06 3.32 -16.57
C GLU A 57 0.02 2.32 -16.17
N GLU A 58 0.09 1.94 -14.89
CA GLU A 58 1.04 0.92 -14.40
C GLU A 58 0.84 -0.44 -15.09
N SER A 59 -0.40 -0.94 -15.14
CA SER A 59 -0.71 -2.21 -15.81
C SER A 59 -0.36 -2.17 -17.30
N PHE A 60 -0.57 -1.03 -17.96
CA PHE A 60 -0.15 -0.85 -19.34
C PHE A 60 1.37 -0.86 -19.46
N ILE A 61 2.09 -0.17 -18.58
CA ILE A 61 3.55 -0.13 -18.56
C ILE A 61 4.09 -1.55 -18.41
N GLU A 62 3.67 -2.30 -17.39
CA GLU A 62 4.14 -3.66 -17.14
C GLU A 62 3.91 -4.60 -18.31
N LYS A 63 2.75 -4.49 -18.97
CA LYS A 63 2.39 -5.38 -20.08
C LYS A 63 3.22 -5.14 -21.34
N TYR A 64 3.59 -3.88 -21.60
CA TYR A 64 4.18 -3.49 -22.88
C TYR A 64 5.59 -2.93 -22.80
N LEU A 65 6.19 -2.83 -21.61
CA LEU A 65 7.54 -2.32 -21.42
C LEU A 65 8.53 -3.05 -22.34
N GLY A 66 9.26 -2.30 -23.15
CA GLY A 66 10.23 -2.82 -24.10
C GLY A 66 9.65 -3.31 -25.44
N CYS A 67 8.32 -3.38 -25.59
CA CYS A 67 7.68 -3.67 -26.88
C CYS A 67 8.01 -2.59 -27.92
N ARG A 68 8.01 -2.98 -29.20
CA ARG A 68 8.15 -2.02 -30.30
C ARG A 68 6.89 -1.17 -30.42
N LYS A 69 7.03 0.03 -30.99
CA LYS A 69 5.90 0.96 -31.17
C LYS A 69 4.74 0.33 -31.93
N GLU A 70 5.02 -0.54 -32.89
CA GLU A 70 4.02 -1.20 -33.74
C GLU A 70 3.26 -2.33 -33.00
N GLU A 71 3.79 -2.80 -31.87
CA GLU A 71 3.20 -3.86 -31.05
C GLU A 71 2.23 -3.29 -29.99
N LEU A 72 2.21 -1.97 -29.80
CA LEU A 72 1.31 -1.32 -28.86
C LEU A 72 -0.13 -1.26 -29.42
N PRO A 73 -1.16 -1.40 -28.55
CA PRO A 73 -2.54 -1.20 -28.97
C PRO A 73 -2.78 0.20 -29.53
N SER A 74 -3.53 0.33 -30.63
CA SER A 74 -3.86 1.63 -31.24
C SER A 74 -4.54 2.58 -30.24
N LEU A 75 -5.46 2.06 -29.43
CA LEU A 75 -6.14 2.78 -28.35
C LEU A 75 -5.19 3.44 -27.33
N ALA A 76 -3.96 2.93 -27.18
CA ALA A 76 -2.97 3.52 -26.28
C ALA A 76 -2.49 4.88 -26.79
N PHE A 77 -2.40 5.06 -28.12
CA PHE A 77 -2.01 6.33 -28.73
C PHE A 77 -3.10 7.38 -28.59
N ASP A 78 -4.38 6.98 -28.63
CA ASP A 78 -5.50 7.88 -28.36
C ASP A 78 -5.56 8.28 -26.88
N LYS A 79 -5.29 7.33 -25.98
CA LYS A 79 -5.39 7.54 -24.53
C LYS A 79 -4.20 8.31 -23.95
N TYR A 80 -2.98 7.94 -24.30
CA TYR A 80 -1.76 8.48 -23.69
C TYR A 80 -1.04 9.49 -24.60
N GLY A 81 -1.28 9.45 -25.91
CA GLY A 81 -0.75 10.43 -26.86
C GLY A 81 0.77 10.61 -26.76
N GLU A 82 1.19 11.88 -26.66
CA GLU A 82 2.61 12.26 -26.56
C GLU A 82 3.27 11.84 -25.25
N ARG A 83 2.49 11.38 -24.26
CA ARG A 83 3.05 10.86 -23.01
C ARG A 83 3.72 9.50 -23.21
N LEU A 84 3.43 8.77 -24.28
CA LEU A 84 4.14 7.52 -24.60
C LEU A 84 5.59 7.81 -24.97
N ASN A 85 6.52 7.47 -24.08
CA ASN A 85 7.94 7.64 -24.30
C ASN A 85 8.58 6.40 -24.89
N PHE A 86 9.42 6.59 -25.91
CA PHE A 86 10.12 5.53 -26.62
C PHE A 86 11.62 5.77 -26.60
N TYR A 87 12.37 4.72 -26.26
CA TYR A 87 13.83 4.71 -26.35
C TYR A 87 14.27 3.65 -27.37
N ASN A 88 15.02 4.07 -28.39
CA ASN A 88 15.45 3.20 -29.51
C ASN A 88 14.29 2.43 -30.18
N GLY A 89 13.15 3.09 -30.37
CA GLY A 89 11.95 2.49 -30.99
C GLY A 89 11.18 1.53 -30.08
N ARG A 90 11.58 1.39 -28.81
CA ARG A 90 10.91 0.55 -27.81
C ARG A 90 10.23 1.40 -26.75
N PHE A 91 9.04 1.00 -26.36
CA PHE A 91 8.28 1.67 -25.32
C PHE A 91 9.01 1.58 -23.98
N TRP A 92 9.14 2.71 -23.29
CA TRP A 92 9.96 2.82 -22.08
C TRP A 92 9.18 3.35 -20.88
N ALA A 93 8.27 4.30 -21.08
CA ALA A 93 7.47 4.89 -19.99
C ALA A 93 6.25 5.63 -20.52
N ILE A 94 5.28 5.90 -19.64
CA ILE A 94 4.29 6.96 -19.82
C ILE A 94 4.77 8.15 -19.01
N LEU A 95 4.99 9.29 -19.65
CA LEU A 95 5.39 10.53 -18.98
C LEU A 95 4.20 11.11 -18.18
N PRO A 96 4.46 11.75 -17.03
CA PRO A 96 3.42 12.42 -16.28
C PRO A 96 2.78 13.53 -17.12
N ASP A 97 1.48 13.72 -16.94
CA ASP A 97 0.80 14.87 -17.52
C ASP A 97 1.09 16.11 -16.66
N ASN A 98 1.94 17.01 -17.17
CA ASN A 98 2.33 18.23 -16.47
C ASN A 98 1.15 19.19 -16.23
N THR A 99 -0.02 18.95 -16.82
CA THR A 99 -1.23 19.76 -16.60
C THR A 99 -2.03 19.33 -15.37
N VAL A 100 -1.77 18.13 -14.85
CA VAL A 100 -2.50 17.53 -13.74
C VAL A 100 -1.54 17.40 -12.55
N GLN A 101 -1.42 18.48 -11.77
CA GLN A 101 -0.73 18.44 -10.48
C GLN A 101 -1.61 17.67 -9.48
N GLN A 102 -1.68 16.35 -9.62
CA GLN A 102 -2.40 15.47 -8.70
C GLN A 102 -1.54 15.24 -7.46
N ASP A 103 -1.81 16.05 -6.44
CA ASP A 103 -1.19 15.98 -5.13
C ASP A 103 -1.47 14.63 -4.44
N TYR A 104 -0.47 14.08 -3.74
CA TYR A 104 -0.55 12.79 -3.02
C TYR A 104 -1.74 12.76 -2.06
N LEU A 105 -2.08 13.93 -1.49
CA LEU A 105 -3.20 14.11 -0.58
C LEU A 105 -4.53 13.69 -1.23
N SER A 106 -4.74 14.06 -2.50
CA SER A 106 -5.95 13.73 -3.23
C SER A 106 -6.04 12.22 -3.50
N LYS A 107 -4.92 11.58 -3.85
CA LYS A 107 -4.87 10.13 -4.07
C LYS A 107 -5.11 9.36 -2.78
N ALA A 108 -4.55 9.82 -1.68
CA ALA A 108 -4.73 9.24 -0.35
C ALA A 108 -6.19 9.33 0.11
N LYS A 109 -6.81 10.52 0.01
CA LYS A 109 -8.23 10.73 0.33
C LYS A 109 -9.14 9.83 -0.50
N TYR A 110 -8.95 9.82 -1.82
CA TYR A 110 -9.72 8.97 -2.72
C TYR A 110 -9.62 7.49 -2.32
N ARG A 111 -8.40 6.97 -2.09
CA ARG A 111 -8.23 5.56 -1.75
C ARG A 111 -8.76 5.22 -0.38
N PHE A 112 -8.61 6.09 0.61
CA PHE A 112 -9.24 5.93 1.90
C PHE A 112 -10.76 5.78 1.77
N ASP A 113 -11.43 6.68 1.04
CA ASP A 113 -12.89 6.62 0.85
C ASP A 113 -13.33 5.29 0.25
N ARG A 114 -12.62 4.83 -0.80
CA ARG A 114 -12.90 3.53 -1.44
C ARG A 114 -12.72 2.34 -0.49
N LYS A 115 -11.70 2.37 0.37
CA LYS A 115 -11.46 1.29 1.35
C LYS A 115 -12.45 1.35 2.51
N LEU A 116 -12.86 2.54 2.93
CA LEU A 116 -13.89 2.73 3.94
C LEU A 116 -15.26 2.26 3.44
N GLU A 117 -15.59 2.49 2.16
CA GLU A 117 -16.76 1.89 1.50
C GLU A 117 -16.68 0.37 1.49
N LYS A 118 -15.53 -0.21 1.11
CA LYS A 118 -15.32 -1.68 1.13
C LYS A 118 -15.53 -2.24 2.53
N LEU A 119 -14.97 -1.60 3.55
CA LEU A 119 -15.09 -1.98 4.96
C LEU A 119 -16.56 -2.00 5.41
N ASN A 120 -17.40 -1.12 4.89
CA ASN A 120 -18.82 -1.02 5.24
C ASN A 120 -19.75 -1.88 4.37
N ALA A 121 -19.22 -2.67 3.43
CA ALA A 121 -20.01 -3.49 2.50
C ALA A 121 -19.74 -5.00 2.63
N ASN A 122 -18.51 -5.45 2.33
CA ASN A 122 -18.20 -6.86 2.03
C ASN A 122 -17.01 -7.39 2.84
N TYR A 123 -16.81 -6.89 4.05
CA TYR A 123 -15.61 -7.15 4.83
C TYR A 123 -15.91 -8.09 6.01
N ILE A 124 -15.00 -9.02 6.31
CA ILE A 124 -15.05 -9.75 7.58
C ILE A 124 -14.67 -8.75 8.66
N HIS A 125 -15.66 -8.27 9.39
CA HIS A 125 -15.44 -7.30 10.46
C HIS A 125 -14.64 -7.93 11.59
N LYS A 126 -13.69 -7.15 12.08
CA LYS A 126 -12.84 -7.47 13.21
C LYS A 126 -13.10 -6.48 14.34
N HIS A 127 -12.78 -6.88 15.57
CA HIS A 127 -12.90 -5.99 16.73
C HIS A 127 -12.14 -4.69 16.48
N TYR A 128 -10.96 -4.80 15.88
CA TYR A 128 -10.18 -3.68 15.38
C TYR A 128 -9.92 -3.80 13.88
N ASN A 129 -10.03 -2.69 13.16
CA ASN A 129 -9.87 -2.63 11.70
C ASN A 129 -8.78 -1.61 11.36
N GLY A 130 -7.80 -2.04 10.57
CA GLY A 130 -6.66 -1.26 10.15
C GLY A 130 -6.59 -1.07 8.64
N LEU A 131 -6.01 0.05 8.24
CA LEU A 131 -5.61 0.30 6.84
C LEU A 131 -4.13 0.66 6.80
N TYR A 132 -3.36 -0.08 6.04
CA TYR A 132 -2.00 0.28 5.66
C TYR A 132 -2.02 0.95 4.29
N LEU A 133 -1.67 2.23 4.22
CA LEU A 133 -1.74 3.03 3.01
C LEU A 133 -0.33 3.53 2.62
N PHE A 134 0.20 3.03 1.51
CA PHE A 134 1.42 3.56 0.91
C PHE A 134 1.14 4.90 0.24
N LEU A 135 1.84 5.94 0.67
CA LEU A 135 1.82 7.27 0.10
C LEU A 135 3.00 7.46 -0.83
N HIS A 136 2.78 8.19 -1.93
CA HIS A 136 3.78 8.50 -2.94
C HIS A 136 3.96 10.02 -3.07
N PRO A 137 4.43 10.72 -2.01
CA PRO A 137 4.67 12.16 -2.08
C PRO A 137 5.85 12.45 -3.01
N THR A 138 5.80 13.60 -3.69
CA THR A 138 6.91 14.07 -4.53
C THR A 138 8.12 14.49 -3.69
N ASP A 139 7.87 15.00 -2.47
CA ASP A 139 8.87 15.26 -1.43
C ASP A 139 8.42 14.56 -0.14
N GLU A 140 9.23 13.60 0.32
CA GLU A 140 8.98 12.83 1.54
C GLU A 140 8.99 13.69 2.81
N ASN A 141 9.50 14.93 2.74
CA ASN A 141 9.50 15.87 3.85
C ASN A 141 8.28 16.80 3.88
N ASP A 142 7.49 16.83 2.80
CA ASP A 142 6.34 17.73 2.63
C ASP A 142 5.02 16.96 2.69
N ILE A 143 4.77 16.33 3.84
CA ILE A 143 3.60 15.49 4.07
C ILE A 143 2.74 16.08 5.18
N ASP A 144 1.54 16.52 4.80
CA ASP A 144 0.51 16.99 5.72
C ASP A 144 -0.31 15.80 6.23
N ALA A 145 0.33 14.98 7.06
CA ALA A 145 -0.31 13.85 7.71
C ALA A 145 -1.43 14.30 8.66
N GLY A 146 -1.37 15.53 9.17
CA GLY A 146 -2.41 16.15 9.99
C GLY A 146 -3.70 16.38 9.19
N ALA A 147 -3.60 16.94 7.98
CA ALA A 147 -4.76 17.11 7.11
C ALA A 147 -5.40 15.77 6.71
N LEU A 148 -4.59 14.73 6.45
CA LEU A 148 -5.11 13.38 6.21
C LEU A 148 -5.80 12.80 7.44
N PHE A 149 -5.19 12.94 8.61
CA PHE A 149 -5.76 12.47 9.88
C PHE A 149 -7.15 13.06 10.13
N GLU A 150 -7.27 14.39 10.03
CA GLU A 150 -8.52 15.10 10.23
C GLU A 150 -9.58 14.75 9.19
N TYR A 151 -9.19 14.67 7.92
CA TYR A 151 -10.09 14.24 6.84
C TYR A 151 -10.64 12.84 7.11
N MET A 152 -9.77 11.87 7.36
CA MET A 152 -10.14 10.48 7.57
C MET A 152 -11.04 10.33 8.81
N ARG A 153 -10.73 11.05 9.90
CA ARG A 153 -11.55 11.13 11.12
C ARG A 153 -12.97 11.59 10.80
N TYR A 154 -13.10 12.73 10.11
CA TYR A 154 -14.38 13.31 9.73
C TYR A 154 -15.19 12.37 8.82
N THR A 155 -14.55 11.79 7.81
CA THR A 155 -15.21 10.95 6.81
C THR A 155 -15.78 9.66 7.41
N GLN A 156 -15.11 9.08 8.42
CA GLN A 156 -15.57 7.84 9.07
C GLN A 156 -16.55 8.07 10.24
N GLU A 157 -16.73 9.30 10.72
CA GLU A 157 -17.59 9.61 11.88
C GLU A 157 -19.04 9.14 11.69
N LYS A 158 -19.57 9.22 10.48
CA LYS A 158 -20.95 8.79 10.16
C LYS A 158 -21.07 7.35 9.67
N LYS A 159 -19.96 6.62 9.57
CA LYS A 159 -19.95 5.23 9.09
C LYS A 159 -20.18 4.27 10.25
N LYS A 160 -20.82 3.14 9.94
CA LYS A 160 -21.10 2.06 10.90
C LYS A 160 -19.81 1.38 11.33
N MET A 161 -18.97 1.04 10.35
CA MET A 161 -17.63 0.50 10.55
C MET A 161 -16.60 1.56 10.20
N ARG A 162 -15.50 1.57 10.94
CA ARG A 162 -14.43 2.58 10.87
C ARG A 162 -13.07 1.89 10.87
N PHE A 163 -12.06 2.57 10.38
CA PHE A 163 -10.69 2.16 10.65
C PHE A 163 -10.28 2.73 12.00
N ASP A 164 -9.91 1.85 12.92
CA ASP A 164 -9.42 2.21 14.25
C ASP A 164 -7.98 2.73 14.14
N ARG A 165 -7.21 2.17 13.19
CA ARG A 165 -5.82 2.58 12.92
C ARG A 165 -5.58 2.73 11.42
N VAL A 166 -4.92 3.81 11.02
CA VAL A 166 -4.43 3.98 9.65
C VAL A 166 -2.93 4.23 9.70
N PHE A 167 -2.17 3.43 8.95
CA PHE A 167 -0.72 3.55 8.81
C PHE A 167 -0.43 4.22 7.47
N LEU A 168 0.05 5.46 7.51
CA LEU A 168 0.45 6.20 6.32
C LEU A 168 1.95 5.99 6.12
N ASN A 169 2.32 5.11 5.20
CA ASN A 169 3.72 4.84 4.89
C ASN A 169 4.23 5.83 3.86
N CYS A 170 5.21 6.64 4.26
CA CYS A 170 5.85 7.68 3.46
C CYS A 170 7.34 7.40 3.21
N VAL A 171 7.70 6.13 3.00
CA VAL A 171 9.07 5.64 2.76
C VAL A 171 9.99 5.75 3.98
N LYS A 172 10.25 6.96 4.48
CA LYS A 172 11.12 7.21 5.65
C LYS A 172 10.38 7.23 6.97
N THR A 173 9.10 7.60 6.93
CA THR A 173 8.28 7.76 8.13
C THR A 173 6.96 7.04 7.91
N ILE A 174 6.52 6.30 8.92
CA ILE A 174 5.16 5.78 8.98
C ILE A 174 4.40 6.60 10.00
N TYR A 175 3.38 7.33 9.56
CA TYR A 175 2.47 8.02 10.47
C TYR A 175 1.37 7.08 10.91
N VAL A 176 1.17 7.02 12.22
CA VAL A 176 0.22 6.12 12.87
C VAL A 176 -0.95 6.94 13.33
N CYS A 177 -2.01 6.93 12.55
CA CYS A 177 -3.28 7.55 12.89
C CYS A 177 -4.07 6.59 13.79
N ASN A 178 -4.10 6.87 15.09
CA ASN A 178 -4.87 6.11 16.06
C ASN A 178 -6.16 6.87 16.38
N TYR A 179 -7.29 6.39 15.86
CA TYR A 179 -8.59 7.02 16.05
C TYR A 179 -9.28 6.62 17.35
N GLU A 180 -8.84 5.55 18.01
CA GLU A 180 -9.31 5.18 19.34
C GLU A 180 -8.88 6.25 20.36
N ASN A 181 -7.61 6.67 20.27
CA ASN A 181 -7.02 7.66 21.17
C ASN A 181 -7.01 9.08 20.58
N ASN A 182 -7.48 9.25 19.35
CA ASN A 182 -7.44 10.48 18.59
C ASN A 182 -6.04 11.12 18.53
N THR A 183 -5.04 10.31 18.19
CA THR A 183 -3.61 10.70 18.11
C THR A 183 -3.03 10.36 16.74
N ILE A 184 -1.98 11.11 16.38
CA ILE A 184 -1.12 10.80 15.25
C ILE A 184 0.34 10.81 15.71
N GLU A 185 1.05 9.72 15.45
CA GLU A 185 2.44 9.55 15.88
C GLU A 185 3.33 9.20 14.69
N PRO A 186 4.44 9.91 14.46
CA PRO A 186 5.41 9.54 13.44
C PRO A 186 6.38 8.48 13.95
N ILE A 187 6.57 7.43 13.17
CA ILE A 187 7.65 6.46 13.35
C ILE A 187 8.68 6.67 12.26
N VAL A 188 9.80 7.28 12.63
CA VAL A 188 10.94 7.46 11.74
C VAL A 188 11.66 6.13 11.61
N LEU A 189 11.74 5.62 10.39
CA LEU A 189 12.43 4.37 10.09
C LEU A 189 13.94 4.58 10.19
N PRO A 190 14.68 3.72 10.91
CA PRO A 190 16.13 3.78 10.97
C PRO A 190 16.79 3.69 9.58
N PRO A 191 18.03 4.17 9.43
CA PRO A 191 18.80 3.92 8.22
C PRO A 191 18.83 2.40 7.91
N ASN A 192 18.59 2.05 6.65
CA ASN A 192 18.45 0.68 6.13
C ASN A 192 17.18 -0.10 6.52
N ALA A 193 16.28 0.44 7.35
CA ALA A 193 15.06 -0.26 7.71
C ALA A 193 14.18 -0.54 6.48
N GLU A 194 14.05 0.42 5.56
CA GLU A 194 13.33 0.20 4.30
C GLU A 194 13.92 -0.96 3.49
N ASN A 195 15.25 -1.01 3.33
CA ASN A 195 15.92 -2.08 2.60
C ASN A 195 15.73 -3.44 3.30
N PHE A 196 15.83 -3.47 4.63
CA PHE A 196 15.57 -4.66 5.42
C PHE A 196 14.12 -5.16 5.24
N LEU A 197 13.14 -4.27 5.36
CA LEU A 197 11.71 -4.60 5.22
C LEU A 197 11.39 -5.09 3.80
N ASN A 198 11.95 -4.45 2.77
CA ASN A 198 11.82 -4.90 1.38
C ASN A 198 12.46 -6.27 1.17
N THR A 199 13.69 -6.48 1.63
CA THR A 199 14.39 -7.76 1.49
C THR A 199 13.63 -8.89 2.18
N GLU A 200 13.12 -8.64 3.39
CA GLU A 200 12.36 -9.64 4.14
C GLU A 200 11.00 -9.92 3.48
N ALA A 201 10.32 -8.89 2.97
CA ALA A 201 9.07 -9.07 2.22
C ALA A 201 9.28 -9.84 0.91
N GLU A 202 10.36 -9.56 0.17
CA GLU A 202 10.73 -10.30 -1.04
C GLU A 202 11.09 -11.75 -0.73
N TYR A 203 11.82 -12.00 0.35
CA TYR A 203 12.11 -13.36 0.81
C TYR A 203 10.82 -14.14 1.11
N LEU A 204 9.94 -13.56 1.92
CA LEU A 204 8.66 -14.17 2.30
C LEU A 204 7.73 -14.36 1.11
N ARG A 205 7.68 -13.41 0.18
CA ARG A 205 6.93 -13.54 -1.07
C ARG A 205 7.31 -14.82 -1.82
N ASN A 206 8.60 -15.14 -1.86
CA ASN A 206 9.11 -16.29 -2.61
C ASN A 206 9.19 -17.59 -1.79
N CYS A 207 8.90 -17.57 -0.48
CA CYS A 207 9.07 -18.74 0.36
C CYS A 207 7.93 -19.76 0.28
N CYS A 208 6.71 -19.32 -0.07
CA CYS A 208 5.54 -20.18 -0.18
C CYS A 208 4.43 -19.57 -1.05
N ASP A 209 3.44 -20.40 -1.39
CA ASP A 209 2.18 -19.94 -1.97
C ASP A 209 1.32 -19.30 -0.87
N TRP A 210 1.11 -17.98 -0.95
CA TRP A 210 0.27 -17.23 -0.02
C TRP A 210 -1.22 -17.43 -0.33
N LYS A 211 -1.84 -18.38 0.37
CA LYS A 211 -3.29 -18.66 0.30
C LYS A 211 -4.00 -18.20 1.58
N ASP A 212 -5.31 -18.02 1.52
CA ASP A 212 -6.14 -17.76 2.71
C ASP A 212 -5.81 -18.77 3.84
N GLY A 213 -5.60 -18.27 5.05
CA GLY A 213 -5.18 -19.06 6.21
C GLY A 213 -3.67 -19.26 6.37
N THR A 214 -2.83 -18.79 5.44
CA THR A 214 -1.37 -18.92 5.56
C THR A 214 -0.82 -17.96 6.62
N ALA A 215 -0.18 -18.49 7.66
CA ALA A 215 0.43 -17.68 8.70
C ALA A 215 1.75 -17.05 8.23
N LEU A 216 2.00 -15.80 8.65
CA LEU A 216 3.27 -15.08 8.52
C LEU A 216 4.29 -15.64 9.53
N GLU A 217 4.60 -16.93 9.44
CA GLU A 217 5.65 -17.55 10.25
C GLU A 217 7.04 -17.20 9.69
N MET A 218 7.93 -16.75 10.56
CA MET A 218 9.37 -16.83 10.30
C MET A 218 9.91 -18.01 11.09
N LYS A 219 10.20 -19.11 10.41
CA LYS A 219 11.28 -19.98 10.86
C LYS A 219 12.47 -19.73 9.93
N ARG A 220 13.23 -18.67 10.22
CA ARG A 220 14.66 -18.79 9.94
C ARG A 220 15.11 -19.95 10.81
N GLY A 221 15.60 -21.02 10.18
CA GLY A 221 16.15 -22.14 10.91
C GLY A 221 17.13 -21.62 11.96
N ASP A 222 17.22 -22.34 13.06
CA ASP A 222 18.33 -22.28 14.00
C ASP A 222 19.65 -22.46 13.24
N GLU A 223 20.17 -21.41 12.60
CA GLU A 223 21.58 -21.31 12.27
C GLU A 223 22.24 -20.65 13.47
N SER A 224 22.55 -21.52 14.42
CA SER A 224 23.61 -21.33 15.40
C SER A 224 24.86 -20.78 14.70
N PHE A 225 25.29 -19.59 15.11
CA PHE A 225 26.69 -19.19 15.08
C PHE A 225 27.21 -19.16 16.52
#